data_AF-A0A928WTQ0-F1
#
_entry.id   AF-A0A928WTQ0-F1
#
_cell.length_a   1.000
_cell.length_b   1.000
_cell.length_c   1.000
_cell.angle_alpha   90.00
_cell.angle_beta   90.00
_cell.angle_gamma   90.00
#
_symmetry.space_group_name_H-M   'P 1'
#
loop_
_entity.id
_entity.type
_entity.pdbx_description
1 polymer ?
#
loop_
_entity_poly.entity_id
_entity_poly.type
_entity_poly.pdbx_seq_one_letter_code
_entity_poly.pdbx_strand_id
1 'polypeptide(L)'
;MELIIDLPDTMFQQLRAIADLTKQPLNELILQSIAGNLPPSINNVPAEVQTELLQMQTFSIEALREVAQAQVSSEQQEEHFALLDKNKSESLPESERSRLQELRTSADRLMLKKAYACSVLRWRGRPIRSLEQLSPA
;
A
#
# COMPACT_ATOMS: atom_id res chain seq x y z
N MET A 1 13.87 23.38 -8.57
CA MET A 1 13.70 22.69 -9.86
C MET A 1 12.42 23.22 -10.46
N GLU A 2 12.44 23.75 -11.68
CA GLU A 2 11.27 24.31 -12.36
C GLU A 2 10.79 23.34 -13.44
N LEU A 3 9.48 23.14 -13.54
CA LEU A 3 8.82 22.30 -14.54
C LEU A 3 7.77 23.15 -15.26
N ILE A 4 7.85 23.23 -16.59
CA ILE A 4 6.90 23.95 -17.45
C ILE A 4 6.10 22.90 -18.22
N ILE A 5 4.78 23.00 -18.17
CA ILE A 5 3.86 22.08 -18.85
C ILE A 5 2.90 22.91 -19.70
N ASP A 6 2.75 22.57 -20.97
CA ASP A 6 1.75 23.17 -21.84
C ASP A 6 0.38 22.55 -21.54
N LEU A 7 -0.54 23.38 -21.05
CA LEU A 7 -1.91 22.99 -20.74
C LEU A 7 -2.86 23.49 -21.85
N PRO A 8 -3.84 22.68 -22.29
CA PRO A 8 -4.88 23.18 -23.17
C PRO A 8 -5.61 24.37 -22.55
N ASP A 9 -5.94 25.39 -23.34
CA ASP A 9 -6.61 26.61 -22.85
C ASP A 9 -7.88 26.31 -22.05
N THR A 10 -8.64 25.31 -22.48
CA THR A 10 -9.86 24.84 -21.79
C THR A 10 -9.58 24.37 -20.37
N MET A 11 -8.49 23.63 -20.15
CA MET A 11 -8.08 23.13 -18.85
C MET A 11 -7.54 24.26 -17.97
N PHE A 12 -6.73 25.16 -18.55
CA PHE A 12 -6.21 26.32 -17.82
C PHE A 12 -7.34 27.24 -17.32
N GLN A 13 -8.33 27.53 -18.16
CA GLN A 13 -9.48 28.34 -17.77
C GLN A 13 -10.32 27.68 -16.66
N GLN A 14 -10.53 26.36 -16.74
CA GLN A 14 -11.22 25.62 -15.69
C GLN A 14 -10.48 25.69 -14.34
N LEU A 15 -9.17 25.43 -14.34
CA LEU A 15 -8.36 25.50 -13.12
C LEU A 15 -8.34 26.91 -12.53
N ARG A 16 -8.25 27.94 -13.38
CA ARG A 16 -8.32 29.35 -12.95
C ARG A 16 -9.66 29.70 -12.32
N ALA A 17 -10.77 29.27 -12.93
CA ALA A 17 -12.10 29.50 -12.38
C ALA A 17 -12.27 28.84 -11.00
N ILE A 18 -11.77 27.62 -10.82
CA ILE A 18 -11.81 26.93 -9.52
C ILE A 18 -10.93 27.67 -8.50
N ALA A 19 -9.71 28.08 -8.88
CA ALA A 19 -8.80 28.82 -8.01
C ALA A 19 -9.41 30.15 -7.51
N ASP A 20 -10.10 30.89 -8.40
CA ASP A 20 -10.80 32.12 -8.05
C ASP A 20 -11.99 31.84 -7.09
N LEU A 21 -12.72 30.76 -7.31
CA LEU A 21 -13.84 30.33 -6.46
C LEU A 21 -13.38 29.86 -5.07
N THR A 22 -12.30 29.08 -5.00
CA THR A 22 -11.74 28.56 -3.74
C THR A 22 -10.83 29.58 -3.05
N LYS A 23 -10.54 30.71 -3.70
CA LYS A 23 -9.60 31.74 -3.24
C LYS A 23 -8.20 31.16 -2.95
N GLN A 24 -7.79 30.19 -3.75
CA GLN A 24 -6.48 29.56 -3.65
C GLN A 24 -5.60 29.99 -4.81
N PRO A 25 -4.27 30.12 -4.62
CA PRO A 25 -3.38 30.40 -5.72
C PRO A 25 -3.39 29.23 -6.71
N LEU A 26 -3.48 29.54 -8.01
CA LEU A 26 -3.58 28.55 -9.08
C LEU A 26 -2.49 27.46 -9.00
N ASN A 27 -1.25 27.86 -8.68
CA ASN A 27 -0.14 26.94 -8.50
C ASN A 27 -0.39 25.89 -7.40
N GLU A 28 -0.93 26.30 -6.25
CA GLU A 28 -1.21 25.40 -5.14
C GLU A 28 -2.34 24.42 -5.48
N LEU A 29 -3.38 24.91 -6.17
CA LEU A 29 -4.47 24.07 -6.65
C LEU A 29 -3.99 23.02 -7.65
N ILE A 30 -3.10 23.40 -8.58
CA ILE A 30 -2.49 22.47 -9.54
C ILE A 30 -1.65 21.42 -8.80
N LEU A 31 -0.79 21.85 -7.88
CA LEU A 31 0.05 20.93 -7.09
C LEU A 31 -0.80 19.95 -6.27
N GLN A 32 -1.88 20.43 -5.64
CA GLN A 32 -2.80 19.58 -4.90
C GLN A 32 -3.51 18.57 -5.81
N SER A 33 -3.95 19.02 -6.99
CA SER A 33 -4.61 18.17 -7.99
C SER A 33 -3.66 17.09 -8.50
N ILE A 34 -2.39 17.42 -8.75
CA ILE A 34 -1.37 16.46 -9.14
C ILE A 34 -1.10 15.50 -7.99
N ALA A 35 -0.80 16.01 -6.79
CA ALA A 35 -0.47 15.21 -5.61
C ALA A 35 -1.57 14.20 -5.26
N GLY A 36 -2.84 14.59 -5.38
CA GLY A 36 -3.99 13.71 -5.16
C GLY A 36 -4.13 12.57 -6.18
N ASN A 37 -3.52 12.72 -7.36
CA ASN A 37 -3.57 11.75 -8.46
C ASN A 37 -2.25 11.01 -8.67
N LEU A 38 -1.24 11.23 -7.84
CA LEU A 38 0.02 10.48 -7.92
C LEU A 38 -0.18 9.03 -7.42
N PRO A 39 0.57 8.07 -8.00
CA PRO A 39 0.58 6.71 -7.50
C PRO A 39 1.10 6.64 -6.05
N PRO A 40 0.70 5.62 -5.29
CA PRO A 40 1.14 5.46 -3.91
C PRO A 40 2.66 5.39 -3.82
N SER A 41 3.23 6.29 -3.01
CA SER A 41 4.67 6.39 -2.79
C SER A 41 5.21 5.18 -2.03
N ILE A 42 6.40 4.73 -2.41
CA ILE A 42 7.12 3.62 -1.78
C ILE A 42 8.39 4.05 -1.03
N ASN A 43 8.62 5.37 -0.90
CA ASN A 43 9.85 5.94 -0.34
C ASN A 43 10.11 5.54 1.13
N ASN A 44 9.07 5.18 1.87
CA ASN A 44 9.15 4.77 3.28
C ASN A 44 9.32 3.26 3.46
N VAL A 45 9.49 2.50 2.37
CA VAL A 45 9.63 1.04 2.38
C VAL A 45 11.12 0.67 2.24
N PRO A 46 11.62 -0.40 2.90
CA PRO A 46 12.97 -0.89 2.69
C PRO A 46 13.28 -1.20 1.21
N ALA A 47 14.51 -0.91 0.77
CA ALA A 47 14.91 -1.02 -0.64
C ALA A 47 14.69 -2.43 -1.23
N GLU A 48 14.79 -3.45 -0.38
CA GLU A 48 14.61 -4.86 -0.74
C GLU A 48 13.19 -5.15 -1.24
N VAL A 49 12.19 -4.41 -0.75
CA VAL A 49 10.77 -4.58 -1.10
C VAL A 49 10.28 -3.53 -2.09
N GLN A 50 10.98 -2.40 -2.23
CA GLN A 50 10.62 -1.32 -3.16
C GLN A 50 10.45 -1.81 -4.60
N THR A 51 11.42 -2.58 -5.11
CA THR A 51 11.39 -3.09 -6.49
C THR A 51 10.16 -3.95 -6.76
N GLU A 52 9.80 -4.80 -5.82
CA GLU A 52 8.61 -5.65 -5.92
C GLU A 52 7.32 -4.82 -5.90
N LEU A 53 7.23 -3.82 -5.02
CA LEU A 53 6.07 -2.94 -4.98
C LEU A 53 5.93 -2.10 -6.25
N LEU A 54 7.03 -1.61 -6.84
CA LEU A 54 6.99 -0.90 -8.12
C LEU A 54 6.40 -1.75 -9.24
N GLN A 55 6.79 -3.02 -9.31
CA GLN A 55 6.23 -3.96 -10.30
C GLN A 55 4.72 -4.13 -10.13
N MET A 56 4.20 -4.09 -8.90
CA MET A 56 2.75 -4.16 -8.67
C MET A 56 1.98 -3.00 -9.29
N GLN A 57 2.61 -1.84 -9.52
CA GLN A 57 1.95 -0.73 -10.24
C GLN A 57 1.61 -1.07 -11.69
N THR A 58 2.21 -2.11 -12.28
CA THR A 58 1.89 -2.58 -13.65
C THR A 58 0.93 -3.75 -13.67
N PHE A 59 0.52 -4.29 -12.51
CA PHE A 59 -0.37 -5.45 -12.43
C PHE A 59 -1.79 -5.09 -12.91
N SER A 60 -2.56 -6.09 -13.34
CA SER A 60 -3.98 -5.95 -13.63
C SER A 60 -4.79 -5.71 -12.35
N ILE A 61 -6.04 -5.27 -12.49
CA ILE A 61 -6.94 -5.07 -11.34
C ILE A 61 -7.18 -6.41 -10.63
N GLU A 62 -7.33 -7.48 -11.38
CA GLU A 62 -7.58 -8.84 -10.89
C GLU A 62 -6.39 -9.34 -10.08
N ALA A 63 -5.17 -9.24 -10.62
CA ALA A 63 -3.94 -9.63 -9.92
C ALA A 63 -3.73 -8.82 -8.64
N LEU A 64 -4.03 -7.50 -8.66
CA LEU A 64 -3.98 -6.68 -7.45
C LEU A 64 -5.01 -7.11 -6.41
N ARG A 65 -6.20 -7.57 -6.82
CA ARG A 65 -7.22 -8.08 -5.90
C ARG A 65 -6.81 -9.40 -5.28
N GLU A 66 -6.21 -10.30 -6.05
CA GLU A 66 -5.65 -11.55 -5.52
C GLU A 66 -4.58 -11.27 -4.46
N VAL A 67 -3.63 -10.38 -4.76
CA VAL A 67 -2.60 -9.99 -3.77
C VAL A 67 -3.22 -9.35 -2.54
N ALA A 68 -4.21 -8.49 -2.70
CA ALA A 68 -4.88 -7.84 -1.57
C ALA A 68 -5.72 -8.81 -0.71
N GLN A 69 -6.20 -9.90 -1.28
CA GLN A 69 -6.98 -10.94 -0.59
C GLN A 69 -6.12 -12.11 -0.09
N ALA A 70 -4.85 -12.17 -0.50
CA ALA A 70 -3.92 -13.21 -0.07
C ALA A 70 -3.87 -13.33 1.46
N GLN A 71 -3.84 -14.56 1.96
CA GLN A 71 -3.73 -14.86 3.38
C GLN A 71 -2.48 -15.68 3.65
N VAL A 72 -1.95 -15.56 4.86
CA VAL A 72 -0.95 -16.49 5.39
C VAL A 72 -1.59 -17.88 5.41
N SER A 73 -0.84 -18.93 5.05
CA SER A 73 -1.41 -20.29 5.07
C SER A 73 -1.79 -20.68 6.50
N SER A 74 -2.83 -21.52 6.64
CA SER A 74 -3.26 -22.03 7.96
C SER A 74 -2.13 -22.73 8.69
N GLU A 75 -1.30 -23.49 7.97
CA GLU A 75 -0.11 -24.16 8.48
C GLU A 75 0.91 -23.17 9.10
N GLN A 76 1.18 -22.05 8.43
CA GLN A 76 2.10 -21.02 8.94
C GLN A 76 1.52 -20.28 10.16
N GLN A 77 0.20 -20.11 10.23
CA GLN A 77 -0.46 -19.52 11.39
C GLN A 77 -0.39 -20.46 12.60
N GLU A 78 -0.70 -21.74 12.41
CA GLU A 78 -0.61 -22.77 13.44
C GLU A 78 0.83 -22.91 13.96
N GLU A 79 1.82 -22.95 13.06
CA GLU A 79 3.25 -22.97 13.42
C GLU A 79 3.63 -21.72 14.24
N HIS A 80 3.18 -20.54 13.82
CA HIS A 80 3.45 -19.30 14.54
C HIS A 80 2.82 -19.29 15.94
N PHE A 81 1.57 -19.75 16.10
CA PHE A 81 0.92 -19.85 17.41
C PHE A 81 1.61 -20.87 18.33
N ALA A 82 2.00 -22.03 17.80
CA ALA A 82 2.72 -23.05 18.57
C ALA A 82 4.09 -22.54 19.06
N LEU A 83 4.83 -21.83 18.19
CA LEU A 83 6.12 -21.23 18.55
C LEU A 83 5.96 -20.07 19.55
N LEU A 84 4.90 -19.27 19.45
CA LEU A 84 4.60 -18.23 20.44
C LEU A 84 4.25 -18.80 21.81
N ASP A 85 3.51 -19.91 21.87
CA ASP A 85 3.16 -20.58 23.12
C ASP A 85 4.42 -21.12 23.82
N LYS A 86 5.29 -21.80 23.05
CA LYS A 86 6.61 -22.24 23.53
C LYS A 86 7.52 -21.10 23.99
N ASN A 87 7.42 -19.91 23.36
CA ASN A 87 8.21 -18.73 23.76
C ASN A 87 7.90 -18.27 25.18
N LYS A 88 6.63 -18.33 25.58
CA LYS A 88 6.18 -17.94 26.92
C LYS A 88 6.70 -18.85 28.02
N SER A 89 7.10 -20.09 27.68
CA SER A 89 7.63 -21.09 28.63
C SER A 89 9.16 -21.05 28.78
N GLU A 90 9.82 -19.97 28.35
CA GLU A 90 11.23 -19.62 28.57
C GLU A 90 12.32 -20.55 27.98
N SER A 91 11.98 -21.59 27.21
CA SER A 91 12.98 -22.48 26.60
C SER A 91 12.74 -22.71 25.10
N LEU A 92 12.91 -21.64 24.31
CA LEU A 92 12.98 -21.76 22.85
C LEU A 92 14.44 -21.88 22.40
N PRO A 93 14.81 -22.99 21.72
CA PRO A 93 16.12 -23.11 21.09
C PRO A 93 16.29 -22.06 19.99
N GLU A 94 17.54 -21.71 19.72
CA GLU A 94 17.90 -20.63 18.79
C GLU A 94 17.40 -20.86 17.36
N SER A 95 17.27 -22.13 16.95
CA SER A 95 16.65 -22.54 15.69
C SER A 95 15.15 -22.19 15.62
N GLU A 96 14.39 -22.44 16.69
CA GLU A 96 12.97 -22.13 16.75
C GLU A 96 12.72 -20.61 16.88
N ARG A 97 13.63 -19.86 17.52
CA ARG A 97 13.60 -18.39 17.52
C ARG A 97 13.81 -17.80 16.13
N SER A 98 14.79 -18.34 15.40
CA SER A 98 15.06 -17.94 14.02
C SER A 98 13.84 -18.23 13.12
N ARG A 99 13.22 -19.40 13.28
CA ARG A 99 11.99 -19.77 12.57
C ARG A 99 10.82 -18.82 12.86
N LEU A 100 10.64 -18.43 14.13
CA LEU A 100 9.62 -17.46 14.51
C LEU A 100 9.86 -16.08 13.88
N GLN A 101 11.13 -15.64 13.80
CA GLN A 101 11.51 -14.38 13.15
C GLN A 101 11.22 -14.42 11.63
N GLU A 102 11.50 -15.53 10.96
CA GLU A 102 11.18 -15.74 9.54
C GLU A 102 9.67 -15.67 9.28
N LEU A 103 8.87 -16.35 10.11
CA LEU A 103 7.41 -16.33 9.99
C LEU A 103 6.86 -14.90 10.12
N ARG A 104 7.34 -14.14 11.12
CA ARG A 104 6.99 -12.72 11.30
C ARG A 104 7.36 -11.87 10.10
N THR A 105 8.60 -11.99 9.62
CA THR A 105 9.09 -11.23 8.47
C THR A 105 8.26 -11.53 7.21
N SER A 106 7.88 -12.79 7.01
CA SER A 106 7.05 -13.21 5.88
C SER A 106 5.63 -12.63 5.96
N ALA A 107 5.03 -12.64 7.16
CA ALA A 107 3.72 -12.04 7.42
C ALA A 107 3.72 -10.53 7.22
N ASP A 108 4.75 -9.83 7.73
CA ASP A 108 4.92 -8.39 7.57
C ASP A 108 5.07 -8.00 6.10
N ARG A 109 5.88 -8.76 5.35
CA ARG A 109 6.04 -8.58 3.91
C ARG A 109 4.74 -8.79 3.15
N LEU A 110 3.95 -9.80 3.53
CA LEU A 110 2.63 -10.03 2.93
C LEU A 110 1.67 -8.86 3.24
N MET A 111 1.64 -8.39 4.48
CA MET A 111 0.81 -7.26 4.90
C MET A 111 1.16 -5.98 4.13
N LEU A 112 2.45 -5.73 3.91
CA LEU A 112 2.93 -4.60 3.12
C LEU A 112 2.45 -4.69 1.66
N LYS A 113 2.58 -5.85 1.01
CA LYS A 113 2.06 -6.06 -0.35
C LYS A 113 0.55 -5.84 -0.42
N LYS A 114 -0.20 -6.37 0.55
CA LYS A 114 -1.66 -6.18 0.64
C LYS A 114 -2.03 -4.70 0.75
N ALA A 115 -1.38 -3.97 1.66
CA ALA A 115 -1.59 -2.54 1.86
C ALA A 115 -1.27 -1.75 0.59
N TYR A 116 -0.19 -2.12 -0.11
CA TYR A 116 0.20 -1.48 -1.36
C TYR A 116 -0.80 -1.77 -2.49
N ALA A 117 -1.21 -3.03 -2.67
CA ALA A 117 -2.21 -3.42 -3.65
C ALA A 117 -3.54 -2.68 -3.46
N CYS A 118 -4.02 -2.59 -2.21
CA CYS A 118 -5.18 -1.78 -1.85
C CYS A 118 -5.01 -0.30 -2.22
N SER A 119 -3.82 0.27 -2.00
CA SER A 119 -3.53 1.66 -2.32
C SER A 119 -3.52 1.93 -3.82
N VAL A 120 -2.92 1.03 -4.61
CA VAL A 120 -2.93 1.09 -6.09
C VAL A 120 -4.35 0.94 -6.62
N LEU A 121 -5.14 0.01 -6.08
CA LEU A 121 -6.54 -0.18 -6.46
C LEU A 121 -7.41 1.05 -6.15
N ARG A 122 -7.18 1.70 -4.99
CA ARG A 122 -7.84 2.96 -4.65
C ARG A 122 -7.45 4.09 -5.62
N TRP A 123 -6.17 4.22 -5.94
CA TRP A 123 -5.67 5.19 -6.92
C TRP A 123 -6.29 4.99 -8.31
N ARG A 124 -6.51 3.74 -8.74
CA ARG A 124 -7.19 3.40 -9.99
C ARG A 124 -8.73 3.48 -9.94
N GLY A 125 -9.31 4.03 -8.87
CA GLY A 125 -10.76 4.19 -8.72
C GLY A 125 -11.53 2.88 -8.50
N ARG A 126 -10.86 1.78 -8.11
CA ARG A 126 -11.46 0.47 -7.87
C ARG A 126 -11.14 -0.03 -6.45
N PRO A 127 -11.54 0.70 -5.39
CA PRO A 127 -11.27 0.28 -4.01
C PRO A 127 -11.96 -1.06 -3.70
N ILE A 128 -11.34 -1.88 -2.86
CA ILE A 128 -11.82 -3.24 -2.54
C ILE A 128 -13.06 -3.26 -1.62
N ARG A 129 -13.33 -2.19 -0.86
CA ARG A 129 -14.11 -2.22 0.41
C ARG A 129 -15.39 -3.08 0.44
N SER A 130 -15.54 -3.86 1.52
CA SER A 130 -16.32 -3.42 2.70
C SER A 130 -15.47 -3.52 3.97
N LEU A 131 -15.51 -2.48 4.82
CA LEU A 131 -14.89 -2.42 6.15
C LEU A 131 -15.53 -3.41 7.15
N GLU A 132 -16.71 -3.95 6.81
CA GLU A 132 -17.44 -4.91 7.64
C GLU A 132 -16.75 -6.28 7.72
N GLN A 133 -15.83 -6.57 6.79
CA GLN A 133 -15.05 -7.81 6.77
C GLN A 133 -13.77 -7.76 7.63
N LEU A 134 -13.54 -6.64 8.33
CA LEU A 134 -12.41 -6.44 9.24
C LEU A 134 -12.79 -6.62 10.71
N SER A 135 -13.97 -7.17 11.04
CA SER A 135 -14.26 -7.55 12.41
C SER A 135 -13.35 -8.73 12.80
N PRO A 136 -12.62 -8.66 13.92
CA PRO A 136 -12.05 -9.88 14.51
C PRO A 136 -13.23 -10.79 14.89
N ALA A 137 -13.14 -12.05 14.47
CA ALA A 137 -13.97 -13.12 15.03
C ALA A 137 -13.51 -13.44 16.45
#